data_AF-A0A3D4W6L2-F1
#
_entry.id   AF-A0A3D4W6L2-F1
#
_cell.length_a   1.000
_cell.length_b   1.000
_cell.length_c   1.000
_cell.angle_alpha   90.00
_cell.angle_beta   90.00
_cell.angle_gamma   90.00
#
_symmetry.space_group_name_H-M   'P 1'
#
loop_
_entity.id
_entity.type
_entity.pdbx_description
1 polymer ?
#
loop_
_entity_poly.entity_id
_entity_poly.type
_entity_poly.pdbx_seq_one_letter_code
_entity_poly.pdbx_strand_id
1 'polypeptide(L)'
;MSNIRFKALELAMTRPRRQMEIFPDKVSDYFGELTFSREVMRDYMSQEAYHSVVRAAETGERISRSVADQVASAMKAWALSKKATHFTHWFHPLTGATAEKHDAFIQPSGDGKAIEMFNANELIQQEPDASSFPSGGIRNTFEARGYTAWDPTSPAFILDRTLCIPTIFVSYTA
;
A
#
# COMPACT_ATOMS: atom_id res chain seq x y z
N MET A 1 -21.37 42.30 -6.49
CA MET A 1 -20.54 41.08 -6.28
C MET A 1 -20.84 40.53 -4.91
N SER A 2 -21.33 39.29 -4.78
CA SER A 2 -21.58 38.69 -3.47
C SER A 2 -20.25 38.50 -2.74
N ASN A 3 -20.15 39.01 -1.52
CA ASN A 3 -18.93 38.89 -0.71
C ASN A 3 -18.77 37.44 -0.23
N ILE A 4 -17.85 36.71 -0.88
CA ILE A 4 -17.58 35.28 -0.67
C ILE A 4 -17.31 34.96 0.81
N ARG A 5 -16.72 35.90 1.56
CA ARG A 5 -16.43 35.74 2.99
C ARG A 5 -17.69 35.52 3.83
N PHE A 6 -18.74 36.32 3.60
CA PHE A 6 -19.99 36.20 4.37
C PHE A 6 -20.74 34.92 4.03
N LYS A 7 -20.74 34.51 2.75
CA LYS A 7 -21.32 33.23 2.32
C LYS A 7 -20.60 32.02 2.92
N ALA A 8 -19.28 32.07 3.05
CA ALA A 8 -18.51 31.02 3.71
C ALA A 8 -18.84 30.90 5.21
N LEU A 9 -19.08 32.03 5.89
CA LEU A 9 -19.45 32.06 7.31
C LEU A 9 -20.84 31.44 7.54
N GLU A 10 -21.82 31.80 6.71
CA GLU A 10 -23.17 31.21 6.75
C GLU A 10 -23.13 29.69 6.49
N LEU A 11 -22.33 29.24 5.52
CA LEU A 11 -22.13 27.81 5.23
C LEU A 11 -21.46 27.07 6.39
N ALA A 12 -20.48 27.69 7.06
CA ALA A 12 -19.82 27.07 8.22
C ALA A 12 -20.78 26.91 9.40
N MET A 13 -21.66 27.90 9.64
CA MET A 13 -22.64 27.88 10.73
C MET A 13 -23.77 26.86 10.51
N THR A 14 -24.05 26.48 9.26
CA THR A 14 -25.14 25.56 8.90
C THR A 14 -24.68 24.11 8.73
N ARG A 15 -23.37 23.82 8.82
CA ARG A 15 -22.85 22.46 8.66
C ARG A 15 -23.27 21.57 9.85
N PRO A 16 -24.03 20.49 9.61
CA PRO A 16 -24.35 19.55 10.67
C PRO A 16 -23.08 18.85 11.16
N ARG A 17 -23.04 18.51 12.45
CA ARG A 17 -21.95 17.69 13.00
C ARG A 17 -21.94 16.33 12.29
N ARG A 18 -20.78 15.92 11.79
CA ARG A 18 -20.59 14.56 11.25
C ARG A 18 -20.89 13.56 12.37
N GLN A 19 -21.88 12.70 12.15
CA GLN A 19 -22.11 11.56 13.03
C GLN A 19 -20.99 10.55 12.79
N MET A 20 -20.32 10.16 13.87
CA MET A 20 -19.33 9.09 13.84
C MET A 20 -20.06 7.79 14.19
N GLU A 21 -19.74 6.71 13.49
CA GLU A 21 -20.21 5.40 13.89
C GLU A 21 -19.65 5.07 15.28
N ILE A 22 -20.55 4.64 16.17
CA ILE A 22 -20.17 4.15 17.49
C ILE A 22 -19.92 2.67 17.31
N PHE A 23 -18.65 2.26 17.47
CA PHE A 23 -18.30 0.86 17.49
C PHE A 23 -18.71 0.29 18.87
N PRO A 24 -19.64 -0.67 18.91
CA PRO A 24 -20.12 -1.23 20.18
C PRO A 24 -19.06 -2.15 20.83
N ASP A 25 -18.09 -2.60 20.05
CA ASP A 25 -17.08 -3.58 20.46
C ASP A 25 -15.94 -2.95 21.25
N LYS A 26 -15.20 -3.80 21.97
CA LYS A 26 -14.03 -3.35 22.72
C LYS A 26 -12.96 -2.93 21.72
N VAL A 27 -12.23 -1.85 22.01
CA VAL A 27 -11.16 -1.33 21.13
C VAL A 27 -10.14 -2.39 20.72
N SER A 28 -9.86 -3.35 21.60
CA SER A 28 -8.95 -4.47 21.30
C SER A 28 -9.42 -5.37 20.17
N ASP A 29 -10.71 -5.43 19.89
CA ASP A 29 -11.31 -6.43 19.01
C ASP A 29 -11.13 -6.04 17.54
N TYR A 30 -11.03 -4.73 17.25
CA TYR A 30 -10.78 -4.20 15.90
C TYR A 30 -9.41 -3.53 15.75
N PHE A 31 -8.64 -3.40 16.83
CA PHE A 31 -7.29 -2.83 16.76
C PHE A 31 -6.39 -3.65 15.83
N GLY A 32 -5.86 -3.02 14.79
CA GLY A 32 -4.98 -3.69 13.82
C GLY A 32 -5.71 -4.63 12.84
N GLU A 33 -7.04 -4.64 12.80
CA GLU A 33 -7.81 -5.56 11.95
C GLU A 33 -7.56 -5.38 10.44
N LEU A 34 -7.10 -4.18 10.04
CA LEU A 34 -6.73 -3.79 8.68
C LEU A 34 -5.21 -3.81 8.46
N THR A 35 -4.46 -4.47 9.34
CA THR A 35 -3.00 -4.62 9.23
C THR A 35 -2.66 -6.09 9.01
N PHE A 36 -1.76 -6.37 8.08
CA PHE A 36 -1.20 -7.70 7.83
C PHE A 36 -0.19 -8.03 8.94
N SER A 37 -0.71 -8.19 10.16
CA SER A 37 0.06 -8.36 11.39
C SER A 37 0.70 -9.75 11.46
N ARG A 38 1.59 -9.97 12.45
CA ARG A 38 2.20 -11.29 12.68
C ARG A 38 1.16 -12.41 12.91
N GLU A 39 0.01 -12.09 13.49
CA GLU A 39 -1.08 -13.04 13.69
C GLU A 39 -1.71 -13.41 12.35
N VAL A 40 -2.07 -12.41 11.55
CA VAL A 40 -2.61 -12.60 10.20
C VAL A 40 -1.61 -13.36 9.31
N MET A 41 -0.32 -13.03 9.39
CA MET A 41 0.71 -13.76 8.64
C MET A 41 0.72 -15.25 8.98
N ARG A 42 0.49 -15.64 10.25
CA ARG A 42 0.42 -17.06 10.63
C ARG A 42 -0.79 -17.78 10.06
N ASP A 43 -1.91 -17.08 9.88
CA ASP A 43 -3.14 -17.65 9.36
C ASP A 43 -3.12 -17.82 7.84
N TYR A 44 -2.43 -16.92 7.12
CA TYR A 44 -2.43 -16.88 5.66
C TYR A 44 -1.17 -17.44 5.00
N MET A 45 -0.05 -17.59 5.72
CA MET A 45 1.23 -18.01 5.17
C MET A 45 1.63 -19.43 5.61
N SER A 46 2.49 -20.06 4.80
CA SER A 46 3.21 -21.26 5.24
C SER A 46 4.13 -20.93 6.41
N GLN A 47 4.41 -21.92 7.26
CA GLN A 47 5.35 -21.76 8.38
C GLN A 47 6.74 -21.30 7.92
N GLU A 48 7.21 -21.82 6.78
CA GLU A 48 8.48 -21.43 6.16
C GLU A 48 8.48 -19.95 5.75
N ALA A 49 7.44 -19.50 5.03
CA ALA A 49 7.35 -18.13 4.56
C ALA A 49 7.23 -17.15 5.73
N TYR A 50 6.43 -17.48 6.76
CA TYR A 50 6.31 -16.69 7.99
C TYR A 50 7.67 -16.50 8.66
N HIS A 51 8.41 -17.60 8.91
CA HIS A 51 9.73 -17.51 9.55
C HIS A 51 10.76 -16.78 8.69
N SER A 52 10.66 -16.85 7.37
CA SER A 52 11.54 -16.10 6.47
C SER A 52 11.26 -14.60 6.52
N VAL A 53 10.00 -14.16 6.51
CA VAL A 53 9.64 -12.74 6.63
C VAL A 53 10.03 -12.18 8.00
N VAL A 54 9.76 -12.91 9.08
CA VAL A 54 10.14 -12.47 10.44
C VAL A 54 11.66 -12.31 10.56
N ARG A 55 12.44 -13.28 10.06
CA ARG A 55 13.91 -13.16 10.05
C ARG A 55 14.36 -11.98 9.20
N ALA A 56 13.82 -11.80 8.00
CA ALA A 56 14.16 -10.66 7.16
C ALA A 56 13.89 -9.32 7.86
N ALA A 57 12.77 -9.20 8.60
CA ALA A 57 12.43 -8.00 9.35
C ALA A 57 13.34 -7.76 10.56
N GLU A 58 13.81 -8.81 11.24
CA GLU A 58 14.61 -8.71 12.47
C GLU A 58 16.12 -8.65 12.22
N THR A 59 16.62 -9.33 11.19
CA THR A 59 18.06 -9.48 10.90
C THR A 59 18.52 -8.84 9.59
N GLY A 60 17.58 -8.41 8.73
CA GLY A 60 17.90 -7.90 7.39
C GLY A 60 18.28 -9.00 6.39
N GLU A 61 17.98 -10.27 6.69
CA GLU A 61 18.15 -11.39 5.77
C GLU A 61 17.35 -11.19 4.46
N ARG A 62 17.90 -11.67 3.34
CA ARG A 62 17.20 -11.59 2.05
C ARG A 62 16.07 -12.60 1.97
N ILE A 63 14.91 -12.14 1.51
CA ILE A 63 13.78 -12.99 1.15
C ILE A 63 14.02 -13.58 -0.25
N SER A 64 13.93 -14.90 -0.38
CA SER A 64 14.05 -15.55 -1.70
C SER A 64 12.82 -15.27 -2.56
N ARG A 65 12.98 -15.30 -3.88
CA ARG A 65 11.86 -15.05 -4.81
C ARG A 65 10.70 -16.03 -4.63
N SER A 66 11.00 -17.30 -4.35
CA SER A 66 9.97 -18.32 -4.09
C SER A 66 9.17 -18.01 -2.82
N VAL A 67 9.81 -17.53 -1.76
CA VAL A 67 9.13 -17.10 -0.55
C VAL A 67 8.31 -15.85 -0.82
N ALA A 68 8.85 -14.87 -1.57
CA ALA A 68 8.12 -13.66 -1.90
C ALA A 68 6.84 -13.92 -2.72
N ASP A 69 6.84 -14.93 -3.61
CA ASP A 69 5.63 -15.33 -4.34
C ASP A 69 4.56 -15.89 -3.39
N GLN A 70 4.98 -16.67 -2.39
CA GLN A 70 4.08 -17.17 -1.34
C GLN A 70 3.53 -16.02 -0.49
N VAL A 71 4.38 -15.05 -0.13
CA VAL A 71 4.00 -13.86 0.64
C VAL A 71 2.99 -13.02 -0.14
N ALA A 72 3.24 -12.76 -1.43
CA ALA A 72 2.33 -12.01 -2.28
C ALA A 72 0.96 -12.71 -2.38
N SER A 73 0.95 -14.02 -2.61
CA SER A 73 -0.29 -14.80 -2.65
C SER A 73 -1.08 -14.70 -1.34
N ALA A 74 -0.40 -14.80 -0.20
CA ALA A 74 -1.00 -14.67 1.14
C ALA A 74 -1.54 -13.25 1.39
N MET A 75 -0.76 -12.21 1.10
CA MET A 75 -1.19 -10.81 1.21
C MET A 75 -2.41 -10.52 0.35
N LYS A 76 -2.46 -11.03 -0.89
CA LYS A 76 -3.63 -10.91 -1.77
C LYS A 76 -4.84 -11.59 -1.18
N ALA A 77 -4.71 -12.84 -0.75
CA ALA A 77 -5.81 -13.60 -0.18
C ALA A 77 -6.41 -12.88 1.04
N TRP A 78 -5.56 -12.35 1.92
CA TRP A 78 -5.99 -11.52 3.04
C TRP A 78 -6.66 -10.22 2.58
N ALA A 79 -6.04 -9.48 1.65
CA ALA A 79 -6.57 -8.22 1.16
C ALA A 79 -7.96 -8.38 0.51
N LEU A 80 -8.15 -9.42 -0.31
CA LEU A 80 -9.44 -9.76 -0.90
C LEU A 80 -10.48 -10.15 0.17
N SER A 81 -10.07 -10.85 1.24
CA SER A 81 -10.98 -11.16 2.37
C SER A 81 -11.49 -9.91 3.08
N LYS A 82 -10.71 -8.82 3.05
CA LYS A 82 -11.05 -7.50 3.55
C LYS A 82 -11.67 -6.59 2.47
N LYS A 83 -12.04 -7.14 1.31
CA LYS A 83 -12.67 -6.44 0.18
C LYS A 83 -11.80 -5.37 -0.47
N ALA A 84 -10.48 -5.48 -0.35
CA ALA A 84 -9.57 -4.65 -1.12
C ALA A 84 -9.67 -5.00 -2.61
N THR A 85 -9.56 -3.99 -3.47
CA THR A 85 -9.61 -4.13 -4.93
C THR A 85 -8.34 -3.65 -5.62
N HIS A 86 -7.53 -2.86 -4.92
CA HIS A 86 -6.28 -2.31 -5.41
C HIS A 86 -5.14 -2.62 -4.43
N PHE A 87 -3.92 -2.44 -4.90
CA PHE A 87 -2.73 -2.35 -4.09
C PHE A 87 -1.90 -1.13 -4.50
N THR A 88 -1.03 -0.68 -3.60
CA THR A 88 -0.11 0.42 -3.85
C THR A 88 1.18 0.25 -3.09
N HIS A 89 2.29 0.66 -3.70
CA HIS A 89 3.55 0.87 -3.01
C HIS A 89 3.49 2.22 -2.29
N TRP A 90 3.43 2.17 -0.97
CA TRP A 90 3.21 3.31 -0.10
C TRP A 90 4.53 3.82 0.48
N PHE A 91 4.92 5.04 0.12
CA PHE A 91 6.14 5.67 0.60
C PHE A 91 6.02 7.20 0.68
N HIS A 92 6.94 7.82 1.42
CA HIS A 92 7.01 9.27 1.58
C HIS A 92 8.26 9.83 0.89
N PRO A 93 8.14 10.35 -0.35
CA PRO A 93 9.24 11.09 -0.98
C PRO A 93 9.59 12.37 -0.22
N LEU A 94 10.74 12.96 -0.55
CA LEU A 94 11.25 14.21 0.05
C LEU A 94 10.36 15.46 -0.20
N THR A 95 9.20 15.31 -0.86
CA THR A 95 8.18 16.36 -0.98
C THR A 95 7.36 16.55 0.29
N GLY A 96 7.42 15.62 1.24
CA GLY A 96 6.62 15.65 2.46
C GLY A 96 5.15 15.22 2.29
N ALA A 97 4.77 14.74 1.09
CA ALA A 97 3.48 14.12 0.83
C ALA A 97 3.67 12.64 0.47
N THR A 98 2.65 11.81 0.70
CA THR A 98 2.66 10.40 0.33
C THR A 98 2.62 10.24 -1.19
N ALA A 99 3.44 9.32 -1.70
CA ALA A 99 3.34 8.83 -3.07
C ALA A 99 2.60 7.50 -3.09
N GLU A 100 1.55 7.43 -3.91
CA GLU A 100 0.76 6.23 -4.10
C GLU A 100 0.42 6.11 -5.58
N LYS A 101 0.65 4.93 -6.15
CA LYS A 101 0.09 4.52 -7.44
C LYS A 101 -0.80 3.31 -7.19
N HIS A 102 -2.09 3.45 -7.50
CA HIS A 102 -3.07 2.42 -7.24
C HIS A 102 -3.19 1.52 -8.46
N ASP A 103 -2.76 0.28 -8.33
CA ASP A 103 -2.90 -0.75 -9.34
C ASP A 103 -3.99 -1.73 -8.88
N ALA A 104 -4.86 -2.15 -9.80
CA ALA A 104 -5.92 -3.09 -9.47
C ALA A 104 -5.37 -4.52 -9.46
N PHE A 105 -5.92 -5.38 -8.60
CA PHE A 105 -5.60 -6.82 -8.63
C PHE A 105 -6.08 -7.50 -9.92
N ILE A 106 -7.08 -6.93 -10.59
CA ILE A 106 -7.75 -7.55 -11.73
C ILE A 106 -6.85 -7.57 -12.98
N GLN A 107 -6.71 -8.74 -13.57
CA GLN A 107 -6.05 -8.94 -14.85
C GLN A 107 -7.01 -9.67 -15.81
N PRO A 108 -7.27 -9.12 -17.02
CA PRO A 108 -8.06 -9.81 -18.02
C PRO A 108 -7.41 -11.14 -18.41
N SER A 109 -8.21 -12.20 -18.37
CA SER A 109 -7.88 -13.50 -18.93
C SER A 109 -8.32 -13.51 -20.40
N GLY A 110 -7.51 -14.11 -21.28
CA GLY A 110 -7.73 -14.09 -22.74
C GLY A 110 -9.05 -14.74 -23.19
N ASP A 111 -9.78 -15.40 -22.30
CA ASP A 111 -11.09 -16.02 -22.49
C ASP A 111 -12.28 -15.09 -22.20
N GLY A 112 -12.04 -13.78 -22.03
CA GLY A 112 -13.09 -12.80 -21.73
C GLY A 112 -13.53 -12.80 -20.26
N LYS A 113 -12.81 -13.51 -19.39
CA LYS A 113 -12.94 -13.42 -17.93
C LYS A 113 -11.82 -12.56 -17.37
N ALA A 114 -11.82 -12.34 -16.07
CA ALA A 114 -10.71 -11.72 -15.36
C ALA A 114 -10.37 -12.51 -14.11
N ILE A 115 -9.11 -12.41 -13.70
CA ILE A 115 -8.59 -13.07 -12.50
C ILE A 115 -7.88 -12.03 -11.63
N GLU A 116 -7.90 -12.23 -10.31
CA GLU A 116 -7.16 -11.38 -9.38
C GLU A 116 -5.72 -11.91 -9.24
N MET A 117 -4.73 -11.12 -9.65
CA MET A 117 -3.32 -11.44 -9.61
C MET A 117 -2.56 -10.48 -8.68
N PHE A 118 -1.64 -11.06 -7.92
CA PHE A 118 -0.62 -10.34 -7.14
C PHE A 118 0.53 -11.32 -6.90
N ASN A 119 1.72 -11.03 -7.40
CA ASN A 119 2.88 -11.92 -7.40
C ASN A 119 4.15 -11.26 -6.83
N ALA A 120 5.26 -12.00 -6.73
CA ALA A 120 6.51 -11.48 -6.17
C ALA A 120 7.05 -10.28 -6.95
N ASN A 121 6.83 -10.19 -8.26
CA ASN A 121 7.33 -9.04 -9.03
C ASN A 121 6.59 -7.78 -8.58
N GLU A 122 5.26 -7.84 -8.44
CA GLU A 122 4.45 -6.71 -7.97
C GLU A 122 4.72 -6.37 -6.50
N LEU A 123 5.09 -7.35 -5.66
CA LEU A 123 5.44 -7.12 -4.26
C LEU A 123 6.84 -6.53 -4.07
N ILE A 124 7.87 -7.16 -4.67
CA ILE A 124 9.27 -6.82 -4.38
C ILE A 124 9.66 -5.50 -5.05
N GLN A 125 9.25 -5.28 -6.31
CA GLN A 125 9.78 -4.18 -7.11
C GLN A 125 8.73 -3.67 -8.10
N GLN A 126 8.29 -2.42 -7.90
CA GLN A 126 7.52 -1.71 -8.89
C GLN A 126 8.38 -0.59 -9.52
N GLU A 127 8.14 -0.31 -10.80
CA GLU A 127 8.55 0.96 -11.41
C GLU A 127 7.43 1.99 -11.14
N PRO A 128 7.55 2.84 -10.10
CA PRO A 128 6.70 4.01 -10.02
C PRO A 128 7.04 4.94 -11.19
N ASP A 129 6.06 5.68 -11.69
CA ASP A 129 6.29 6.72 -12.70
C ASP A 129 7.13 7.85 -12.09
N ALA A 130 8.44 7.61 -12.08
CA ALA A 130 9.42 8.40 -11.34
C ALA A 130 9.72 9.76 -12.00
N SER A 131 9.12 10.03 -13.18
CA SER A 131 9.21 11.31 -13.88
C SER A 131 8.55 12.46 -13.09
N SER A 132 7.57 12.12 -12.25
CA SER A 132 6.75 13.09 -11.50
C SER A 132 7.33 13.49 -10.13
N PHE A 133 8.40 12.82 -9.67
CA PHE A 133 9.04 13.15 -8.39
C PHE A 133 10.11 14.23 -8.53
N PRO A 134 10.21 15.17 -7.56
CA PRO A 134 11.19 16.25 -7.63
C PRO A 134 12.60 15.70 -7.64
N SER A 135 13.38 16.17 -8.61
CA SER A 135 14.75 15.76 -8.86
C SER A 135 15.79 16.76 -8.37
N GLY A 136 15.36 17.87 -7.75
CA GLY A 136 16.25 18.99 -7.41
C GLY A 136 16.91 19.65 -8.62
N GLY A 137 16.39 19.45 -9.84
CA GLY A 137 16.99 19.93 -11.08
C GLY A 137 18.15 19.08 -11.60
N ILE A 138 18.43 17.93 -10.99
CA ILE A 138 19.58 17.06 -11.31
C ILE A 138 19.19 15.98 -12.34
N ARG A 139 17.90 15.80 -12.67
CA ARG A 139 17.42 14.74 -13.57
C ARG A 139 16.77 15.32 -14.83
N ASN A 140 17.15 14.80 -16.00
CA ASN A 140 16.33 14.88 -17.21
C ASN A 140 15.11 13.97 -17.02
N THR A 141 13.90 14.51 -17.22
CA THR A 141 12.63 13.81 -16.97
C THR A 141 12.44 12.53 -17.79
N PHE A 142 13.19 12.36 -18.89
CA PHE A 142 13.14 11.20 -19.78
C PHE A 142 13.92 9.97 -19.27
N GLU A 143 14.91 10.15 -18.38
CA GLU A 143 15.83 9.07 -17.94
C GLU A 143 15.71 8.73 -16.45
N ALA A 144 14.78 9.38 -15.76
CA ALA A 144 14.59 9.27 -14.32
C ALA A 144 13.93 7.92 -13.93
N ARG A 145 14.66 6.81 -14.07
CA ARG A 145 14.22 5.50 -13.57
C ARG A 145 14.28 5.47 -12.06
N GLY A 146 13.26 4.92 -11.43
CA GLY A 146 13.18 4.71 -9.99
C GLY A 146 12.52 3.38 -9.72
N TYR A 147 12.87 2.78 -8.59
CA TYR A 147 12.36 1.49 -8.16
C TYR A 147 11.86 1.61 -6.74
N THR A 148 10.70 1.02 -6.46
CA THR A 148 10.31 0.75 -5.08
C THR A 148 10.86 -0.60 -4.65
N ALA A 149 11.17 -0.73 -3.36
CA ALA A 149 11.46 -2.00 -2.74
C ALA A 149 10.61 -2.16 -1.48
N TRP A 150 9.95 -3.30 -1.33
CA TRP A 150 9.16 -3.60 -0.14
C TRP A 150 10.03 -3.63 1.12
N ASP A 151 9.56 -2.95 2.17
CA ASP A 151 10.15 -2.96 3.50
C ASP A 151 9.38 -3.94 4.42
N PRO A 152 9.95 -5.13 4.73
CA PRO A 152 9.28 -6.12 5.58
C PRO A 152 9.27 -5.73 7.07
N THR A 153 9.97 -4.66 7.48
CA THR A 153 9.98 -4.21 8.88
C THR A 153 8.68 -3.50 9.26
N SER A 154 7.93 -2.99 8.28
CA SER A 154 6.63 -2.37 8.45
C SER A 154 5.53 -3.23 7.83
N PRO A 155 4.47 -3.58 8.58
CA PRO A 155 3.41 -4.43 8.06
C PRO A 155 2.58 -3.71 7.00
N ALA A 156 2.20 -4.44 5.95
CA ALA A 156 1.21 -3.95 4.99
C ALA A 156 -0.14 -3.71 5.67
N PHE A 157 -0.93 -2.77 5.15
CA PHE A 157 -2.21 -2.41 5.73
C PHE A 157 -3.23 -2.09 4.63
N ILE A 158 -4.50 -2.01 4.99
CA ILE A 158 -5.58 -1.65 4.07
C ILE A 158 -6.13 -0.29 4.45
N LEU A 159 -6.20 0.60 3.46
CA LEU A 159 -6.86 1.90 3.56
C LEU A 159 -7.78 2.06 2.35
N ASP A 160 -9.04 2.42 2.58
CA ASP A 160 -10.03 2.71 1.53
C ASP A 160 -10.11 1.66 0.40
N ARG A 161 -10.01 0.37 0.76
CA ARG A 161 -9.99 -0.80 -0.16
C ARG A 161 -8.72 -0.96 -1.00
N THR A 162 -7.63 -0.32 -0.59
CA THR A 162 -6.30 -0.48 -1.20
C THR A 162 -5.35 -1.13 -0.20
N LEU A 163 -4.67 -2.19 -0.64
CA LEU A 163 -3.54 -2.79 0.07
C LEU A 163 -2.31 -1.87 -0.06
N CYS A 164 -1.96 -1.18 1.01
CA CYS A 164 -0.77 -0.33 1.10
C CYS A 164 0.44 -1.17 1.54
N ILE A 165 1.45 -1.21 0.69
CA ILE A 165 2.70 -1.97 0.90
C ILE A 165 3.79 -0.94 1.26
N PRO A 166 4.26 -0.90 2.52
CA PRO A 166 5.32 0.02 2.92
C PRO A 166 6.59 -0.23 2.12
N THR A 167 7.08 0.78 1.43
CA THR A 167 8.24 0.64 0.55
C THR A 167 9.23 1.77 0.71
N ILE A 168 10.47 1.48 0.30
CA ILE A 168 11.49 2.49 0.07
C ILE A 168 11.53 2.82 -1.43
N PHE A 169 11.75 4.08 -1.76
CA PHE A 169 11.96 4.51 -3.13
C PHE A 169 13.45 4.77 -3.37
N VAL A 170 14.02 4.11 -4.38
CA VAL A 170 15.41 4.27 -4.78
C VAL A 170 15.45 4.79 -6.20
N SER A 171 16.16 5.89 -6.40
CA SER A 171 16.31 6.54 -7.70
C SER A 171 17.78 6.74 -7.99
N TYR A 172 18.23 6.36 -9.18
CA TYR A 172 19.62 6.56 -9.61
C TYR A 172 19.69 7.73 -10.59
N THR A 173 20.84 8.42 -10.56
CA THR A 173 21.31 9.28 -11.64
C THR A 173 22.19 8.40 -12.53
N ALA A 174 21.84 8.26 -13.81
CA ALA A 174 22.74 7.69 -14.80
C ALA A 174 23.92 8.63 -15.05
#